data_AF-A0A316JQB2-F1
#
_entry.id   AF-A0A316JQB2-F1
#
_cell.length_a   1.000
_cell.length_b   1.000
_cell.length_c   1.000
_cell.angle_alpha   90.00
_cell.angle_beta   90.00
_cell.angle_gamma   90.00
#
_symmetry.space_group_name_H-M   'P 1'
#
loop_
_entity.id
_entity.type
_entity.pdbx_description
1 polymer ?
#
loop_
_entity_poly.entity_id
_entity_poly.type
_entity_poly.pdbx_seq_one_letter_code
_entity_poly.pdbx_strand_id
1 'polypeptide(L)'
;MLDGSIVDEGNRLVIELASVYVACDDCGHSRTLYLSNLRRAAELGVQNYRDLCRKIRCGECPPAPPRARNLTIRPTWRCDDPDQGLALNTIL
;
A
#
# COMPACT_ATOMS: atom_id res chain seq x y z
N MET A 1 2.10 12.53 -26.52
CA MET A 1 3.36 11.85 -26.15
C MET A 1 2.98 10.81 -25.11
N LEU A 2 2.85 9.55 -25.52
CA LEU A 2 2.52 8.41 -24.68
C LEU A 2 3.84 7.68 -24.42
N ASP A 3 4.63 8.17 -23.47
CA ASP A 3 5.85 7.51 -23.01
C ASP A 3 5.79 7.48 -21.49
N GLY A 4 5.81 6.28 -20.93
CA GLY A 4 5.55 6.04 -19.52
C GLY A 4 4.85 4.72 -19.37
N SER A 5 5.63 3.64 -19.46
CA SER A 5 5.25 2.29 -19.09
C SER A 5 4.22 2.31 -17.96
N ILE A 6 2.97 1.93 -18.26
CA ILE A 6 1.99 1.59 -17.22
C ILE A 6 2.55 0.35 -16.55
N VAL A 7 3.42 0.57 -15.56
CA VAL A 7 3.85 -0.45 -14.65
C VAL A 7 2.57 -0.91 -13.96
N ASP A 8 2.16 -2.16 -14.23
CA ASP A 8 1.09 -2.80 -13.46
C ASP A 8 1.58 -2.83 -12.02
N GLU A 9 1.22 -1.81 -11.23
CA GLU A 9 1.66 -1.64 -9.85
C GLU A 9 1.30 -2.87 -9.01
N GLY A 10 0.29 -3.63 -9.44
CA GLY A 10 -0.09 -4.90 -8.87
C GLY A 10 1.02 -5.95 -8.88
N ASN A 11 1.93 -5.93 -9.85
CA ASN A 11 3.03 -6.88 -9.99
C ASN A 11 4.30 -6.46 -9.23
N ARG A 12 4.37 -5.21 -8.74
CA ARG A 12 5.52 -4.74 -7.94
C ARG A 12 5.58 -5.49 -6.60
N LEU A 13 6.80 -5.70 -6.12
CA LEU A 13 7.03 -6.48 -4.90
C LEU A 13 6.57 -5.70 -3.67
N VAL A 14 6.02 -6.41 -2.67
CA VAL A 14 5.58 -5.75 -1.43
C VAL A 14 6.72 -5.12 -0.65
N ILE A 15 7.96 -5.57 -0.85
CA ILE A 15 9.15 -5.03 -0.19
C ILE A 15 9.63 -3.69 -0.79
N GLU A 16 9.13 -3.32 -1.97
CA GLU A 16 9.37 -2.02 -2.61
C GLU A 16 8.49 -0.91 -2.02
N LEU A 17 7.44 -1.28 -1.27
CA LEU A 17 6.61 -0.33 -0.54
C LEU A 17 7.38 0.25 0.65
N ALA A 18 7.26 1.56 0.82
CA ALA A 18 7.64 2.26 2.06
C ALA A 18 6.59 1.96 3.15
N SER A 19 5.32 2.07 2.77
CA SER A 19 4.17 1.76 3.61
C SER A 19 2.93 1.47 2.75
N VAL A 20 1.89 0.92 3.37
CA VAL A 20 0.55 0.87 2.79
C VAL A 20 -0.47 1.34 3.82
N TYR A 21 -1.28 2.32 3.44
CA TYR A 21 -2.42 2.77 4.22
C TYR A 21 -3.64 1.89 3.92
N VAL A 22 -4.34 1.47 4.97
CA VAL A 22 -5.57 0.66 4.88
C VAL A 22 -6.63 1.32 5.75
N ALA A 23 -7.76 1.67 5.14
CA ALA A 23 -8.96 2.09 5.86
C ALA A 23 -10.10 1.13 5.55
N CYS A 24 -10.91 0.82 6.56
CA CYS A 24 -12.14 0.08 6.40
C CYS A 24 -13.31 1.05 6.33
N ASP A 25 -14.00 1.06 5.21
CA ASP A 25 -15.15 1.93 4.97
C ASP A 25 -16.39 1.47 5.76
N ASP A 26 -16.42 0.22 6.24
CA ASP A 26 -17.52 -0.32 7.05
C ASP A 26 -17.46 0.12 8.53
N CYS A 27 -16.28 0.05 9.17
CA CYS A 27 -16.13 0.40 10.59
C CYS A 27 -15.36 1.71 10.85
N GLY A 28 -14.81 2.34 9.82
CA GLY A 28 -14.01 3.57 9.92
C GLY A 28 -12.59 3.39 10.49
N HIS A 29 -12.22 2.18 10.93
CA HIS A 29 -10.88 1.93 11.45
C HIS A 29 -9.84 1.97 10.33
N SER A 30 -8.69 2.57 10.61
CA SER A 30 -7.58 2.63 9.65
C SER A 30 -6.25 2.32 10.33
N ARG A 31 -5.30 1.82 9.54
CA ARG A 31 -3.94 1.54 9.97
C ARG A 31 -2.96 1.69 8.82
N THR A 32 -1.71 1.95 9.16
CA THR A 32 -0.60 1.98 8.21
C THR A 32 0.31 0.78 8.45
N LEU A 33 0.51 -0.05 7.44
CA LEU A 33 1.47 -1.14 7.48
C LEU A 33 2.81 -0.64 6.93
N TYR A 34 3.78 -0.46 7.82
CA TYR A 34 5.15 -0.11 7.47
C TYR A 34 5.98 -1.32 7.03
N LEU A 35 7.20 -1.07 6.55
CA LEU A 35 8.13 -2.08 6.04
C LEU A 35 8.23 -3.36 6.89
N SER A 36 8.29 -3.25 8.22
CA SER A 36 8.40 -4.41 9.10
C SER A 36 7.22 -5.39 8.91
N ASN A 37 6.00 -4.87 8.81
CA ASN A 37 4.81 -5.65 8.51
C ASN A 37 4.86 -6.24 7.10
N LEU A 38 5.35 -5.47 6.13
CA LEU A 38 5.43 -5.88 4.72
C LEU A 38 6.46 -7.00 4.51
N ARG A 39 7.62 -6.92 5.18
CA ARG A 39 8.61 -8.00 5.21
C ARG A 39 8.03 -9.26 5.82
N ARG A 40 7.31 -9.12 6.94
CA ARG A 40 6.64 -10.26 7.55
C ARG A 40 5.58 -10.87 6.63
N ALA A 41 4.83 -10.06 5.89
CA ALA A 41 3.88 -10.55 4.89
C ALA A 41 4.59 -11.29 3.75
N ALA A 42 5.75 -10.80 3.29
CA ALA A 42 6.56 -11.47 2.28
C ALA A 42 7.06 -12.85 2.73
N GLU A 43 7.52 -12.97 3.99
CA GLU A 43 7.88 -14.26 4.61
C GLU A 43 6.71 -15.24 4.65
N LEU A 44 5.48 -14.74 4.72
CA LEU A 44 4.22 -15.52 4.69
C LEU A 44 3.70 -15.75 3.26
N GLY A 45 4.51 -15.50 2.24
CA GLY A 45 4.21 -15.76 0.84
C GLY A 45 3.36 -14.69 0.14
N VAL A 46 3.29 -13.46 0.67
CA VAL A 46 2.68 -12.33 -0.01
C VAL A 46 3.74 -11.59 -0.81
N GLN A 47 3.88 -11.89 -2.09
CA GLN A 47 5.05 -11.45 -2.87
C GLN A 47 4.85 -10.07 -3.53
N ASN A 48 3.66 -9.79 -4.07
CA ASN A 48 3.37 -8.57 -4.83
C ASN A 48 2.17 -7.80 -4.24
N TYR A 49 1.99 -6.55 -4.68
CA TYR A 49 0.93 -5.67 -4.19
C TYR A 49 -0.48 -6.21 -4.47
N ARG A 50 -0.69 -6.87 -5.61
CA ARG A 50 -1.98 -7.50 -5.93
C ARG A 50 -2.34 -8.61 -4.93
N ASP A 51 -1.38 -9.44 -4.55
CA ASP A 51 -1.57 -10.48 -3.52
C ASP A 51 -1.80 -9.89 -2.14
N LEU A 52 -1.12 -8.79 -1.82
CA LEU A 52 -1.32 -8.04 -0.58
C LEU A 52 -2.76 -7.52 -0.48
N CYS A 53 -3.26 -6.83 -1.50
CA CYS A 53 -4.64 -6.34 -1.56
C CYS A 53 -5.67 -7.48 -1.45
N ARG A 54 -5.37 -8.66 -2.00
CA ARG A 54 -6.24 -9.83 -1.88
C ARG A 54 -6.25 -10.43 -0.47
N LYS A 55 -5.22 -10.22 0.34
CA LYS A 55 -5.08 -10.82 1.67
C LYS A 55 -5.38 -9.87 2.82
N ILE A 56 -5.23 -8.56 2.67
CA ILE A 56 -5.54 -7.58 3.71
C ILE A 56 -7.02 -7.67 4.13
N ARG A 57 -7.26 -7.61 5.44
CA ARG A 57 -8.57 -7.55 6.08
C ARG A 57 -8.58 -6.48 7.17
N CYS A 58 -9.76 -5.93 7.47
CA CYS A 58 -9.96 -5.18 8.70
C CYS A 58 -9.74 -6.11 9.91
N GLY A 59 -9.00 -5.64 10.91
CA GLY A 59 -8.76 -6.40 12.16
C GLY A 59 -9.89 -6.26 13.18
N GLU A 60 -10.68 -5.19 13.07
CA GLU A 60 -11.73 -4.84 14.04
C GLU A 60 -13.12 -5.35 13.62
N CYS A 61 -13.34 -5.52 12.31
CA CYS A 61 -14.61 -6.04 11.82
C CYS A 61 -14.73 -7.54 12.17
N PRO A 62 -15.95 -8.02 12.47
CA PRO A 62 -16.18 -9.45 12.58
C PRO A 62 -15.79 -10.14 11.26
N PRO A 63 -15.29 -11.39 11.32
CA PRO A 63 -14.87 -12.12 10.14
C PRO A 63 -16.05 -12.28 9.17
N ALA A 64 -16.01 -11.50 8.09
CA ALA A 64 -17.05 -11.45 7.08
C ALA A 64 -16.68 -12.31 5.86
N PRO A 65 -17.66 -12.78 5.06
CA PRO A 65 -17.38 -13.50 3.83
C PRO A 65 -16.52 -12.67 2.87
N PRO A 66 -15.75 -13.30 1.97
CA PRO A 66 -14.71 -12.65 1.17
C PRO A 66 -15.18 -11.51 0.25
N ARG A 67 -16.50 -11.30 0.11
CA ARG A 67 -17.13 -10.21 -0.65
C ARG A 67 -17.36 -8.94 0.16
N ALA A 68 -17.27 -8.97 1.49
CA ALA A 68 -17.40 -7.79 2.36
C ALA A 68 -16.03 -7.12 2.57
N ARG A 69 -15.42 -6.67 1.47
CA ARG A 69 -14.11 -5.99 1.49
C ARG A 69 -14.27 -4.56 1.06
N ASN A 70 -14.92 -3.75 1.90
CA ASN A 70 -14.92 -2.31 1.68
C ASN A 70 -13.68 -1.72 2.35
N LEU A 71 -12.53 -1.94 1.69
CA LEU A 71 -11.24 -1.44 2.14
C LEU A 71 -10.67 -0.47 1.10
N THR A 72 -10.41 0.74 1.55
CA THR A 72 -9.54 1.67 0.84
C THR A 72 -8.08 1.32 1.13
N ILE A 73 -7.33 0.90 0.11
CA ILE A 73 -5.90 0.53 0.22
C ILE A 73 -5.09 1.49 -0.65
N ARG A 74 -4.12 2.19 -0.06
CA ARG A 74 -3.25 3.16 -0.77
C ARG A 74 -1.78 2.81 -0.56
N PRO A 75 -1.02 2.50 -1.62
CA PRO A 75 0.40 2.21 -1.52
C PRO A 75 1.22 3.51 -1.42
N THR A 76 2.37 3.42 -0.77
CA THR A 76 3.44 4.43 -0.86
C THR A 76 4.71 3.70 -1.25
N TRP A 77 5.22 3.95 -2.45
CA TRP A 77 6.40 3.27 -3.01
C TRP A 77 7.69 4.01 -2.65
N ARG A 78 8.78 3.29 -2.40
CA ARG A 78 10.10 3.88 -2.12
C ARG A 78 10.81 4.50 -3.32
N CYS A 79 10.40 4.12 -4.52
CA CYS A 79 11.06 4.54 -5.76
C CYS A 79 10.30 5.68 -6.46
N ASP A 80 9.19 6.13 -5.88
CA ASP A 80 8.39 7.25 -6.38
C ASP A 80 8.69 8.52 -5.57
N ASP A 81 9.96 8.74 -5.24
CA ASP A 81 10.42 10.02 -4.72
C ASP A 81 10.56 11.00 -5.91
N PRO A 82 9.64 11.98 -6.11
CA PRO A 82 9.98 13.19 -6.84
C PRO A 82 10.92 14.11 -6.03
N ASP A 83 11.30 13.74 -4.80
CA ASP A 83 12.03 14.59 -3.86
C ASP A 83 13.57 14.50 -4.00
N GLN A 84 14.05 14.73 -5.22
CA GLN A 84 15.36 15.37 -5.46
C GLN A 84 15.17 16.71 -6.19
N GLY A 85 14.19 17.53 -5.79
CA GLY A 85 13.83 18.69 -6.62
C GLY A 85 13.10 19.87 -5.99
N LEU A 86 12.77 19.92 -4.69
CA LEU A 86 12.13 21.10 -4.12
C LEU A 86 12.63 21.48 -2.71
N ALA A 87 13.95 21.63 -2.59
CA ALA A 87 14.51 22.64 -1.71
C ALA A 87 14.29 24.04 -2.37
N LEU A 88 13.04 24.49 -2.47
CA LEU A 88 12.77 25.90 -2.74
C LEU A 88 12.87 26.66 -1.42
N ASN A 89 14.01 27.35 -1.28
CA ASN A 89 14.20 28.53 -0.46
C ASN A 89 12.87 29.27 -0.23
N THR A 90 12.46 29.39 1.03
CA THR A 90 11.69 30.57 1.46
C THR A 90 12.39 31.12 2.68
N ILE A 91 13.22 32.11 2.39
CA ILE A 91 13.57 33.17 3.32
C ILE A 91 12.26 33.91 3.63
N LEU A 92 11.91 33.99 4.91
CA LEU A 92 11.22 35.13 5.51
C LEU A 92 11.69 35.24 6.95
#